data_AF-A0A433SJD3-F1
#
_entry.id   AF-A0A433SJD3-F1
#
_cell.length_a   1.000
_cell.length_b   1.000
_cell.length_c   1.000
_cell.angle_alpha   90.00
_cell.angle_beta   90.00
_cell.angle_gamma   90.00
#
_symmetry.space_group_name_H-M   'P 1'
#
loop_
_entity.id
_entity.type
_entity.pdbx_description
1 polymer ?
#
loop_
_entity_poly.entity_id
_entity_poly.type
_entity_poly.pdbx_seq_one_letter_code
_entity_poly.pdbx_strand_id
1 'polypeptide(L)'
;MLSLESVYPPAHQLALDMLKRIQTANEEIIEVLLSKHQLLPALRFIRSVGIVDTVSSRKFLEAALSTEDSMIFYTVFKFFEQRNQKLRGSPKFQAGEHCDQYVKQFESQFGQEAFMPVPSVL
;
A
#
# COMPACT_ATOMS: atom_id res chain seq x y z
N MET A 1 25.16 18.06 9.73
CA MET A 1 25.19 17.73 11.18
C MET A 1 25.25 16.21 11.35
N LEU A 2 26.33 15.61 10.85
CA LEU A 2 26.64 14.17 10.92
C LEU A 2 28.02 14.00 11.57
N SER A 3 28.33 14.86 12.55
CA SER A 3 29.66 14.96 13.17
C SER A 3 29.62 14.88 14.70
N LEU A 4 28.58 14.24 15.25
CA LEU A 4 28.42 13.99 16.69
C LEU A 4 27.96 12.53 16.94
N GLU A 5 28.50 11.58 16.18
CA GLU A 5 28.22 10.14 16.33
C GLU A 5 28.79 9.55 17.65
N SER A 6 29.71 10.25 18.32
CA SER A 6 30.44 9.71 19.48
C SER A 6 30.05 10.29 20.86
N VAL A 7 29.02 11.15 20.96
CA VAL A 7 28.80 11.95 22.18
C VAL A 7 27.71 11.43 23.10
N TYR A 8 26.71 10.66 22.65
CA TYR A 8 25.68 10.14 23.57
C TYR A 8 25.01 8.85 23.03
N PRO A 9 25.62 7.66 23.24
CA PRO A 9 25.03 6.37 22.85
C PRO A 9 23.55 6.17 23.30
N PRO A 10 23.11 6.66 24.48
CA PRO A 10 21.70 6.55 24.89
C PRO A 10 20.71 7.34 24.01
N ALA A 11 21.13 8.48 23.44
CA ALA A 11 20.26 9.29 22.59
C ALA A 11 20.00 8.63 21.23
N HIS A 12 21.02 7.92 20.70
CA HIS A 12 20.89 7.13 19.48
C HIS A 12 19.92 5.96 19.65
N GLN A 13 20.05 5.20 20.75
CA GLN A 13 19.13 4.10 21.05
C GLN A 13 17.69 4.58 21.26
N LEU A 14 17.49 5.70 21.96
CA LEU A 14 16.17 6.30 22.12
C LEU A 14 15.55 6.69 20.77
N ALA A 15 16.32 7.30 19.87
CA ALA A 15 15.85 7.66 18.54
C ALA A 15 15.44 6.42 17.73
N LEU A 16 16.25 5.35 17.75
CA LEU A 16 15.91 4.08 17.10
C LEU A 16 14.64 3.44 17.68
N ASP A 17 14.49 3.46 19.00
CA ASP A 17 13.30 2.93 19.67
C ASP A 17 12.05 3.74 19.33
N MET A 18 12.15 5.07 19.27
CA MET A 18 11.04 5.93 18.82
C MET A 18 10.66 5.62 17.37
N LEU A 19 11.63 5.48 16.46
CA LEU A 19 11.38 5.13 15.06
C LEU A 19 10.68 3.77 14.93
N LYS A 20 11.16 2.76 15.67
CA LYS A 20 10.52 1.43 15.70
C LYS A 20 9.08 1.52 16.21
N ARG A 21 8.82 2.26 17.29
CA ARG A 21 7.47 2.46 17.83
C ARG A 21 6.53 3.15 16.84
N ILE A 22 7.02 4.13 16.08
CA ILE A 22 6.24 4.80 15.04
C ILE A 22 5.90 3.81 13.92
N GLN A 23 6.86 3.00 13.47
CA GLN A 23 6.62 2.01 12.43
C GLN A 23 5.59 0.96 12.88
N THR A 24 5.72 0.43 14.10
CA THR A 24 4.73 -0.53 14.64
C THR A 24 3.34 0.08 14.76
N ALA A 25 3.25 1.34 15.18
CA ALA A 25 1.97 2.05 15.25
C ALA A 25 1.32 2.22 13.86
N ASN A 26 2.11 2.51 12.82
CA ASN A 26 1.59 2.59 11.45
C ASN A 26 1.00 1.26 10.98
N GLU A 27 1.67 0.14 11.26
CA GLU A 27 1.18 -1.20 10.92
C GLU A 27 -0.12 -1.53 11.66
N GLU A 28 -0.19 -1.26 12.97
CA GLU A 28 -1.40 -1.46 13.78
C GLU A 28 -2.58 -0.63 13.27
N ILE A 29 -2.36 0.65 12.95
CA ILE A 29 -3.41 1.52 12.39
C ILE A 29 -3.94 0.95 11.07
N ILE A 30 -3.06 0.47 10.19
CA ILE A 30 -3.48 -0.14 8.93
C ILE A 30 -4.33 -1.38 9.20
N GLU A 31 -3.90 -2.29 10.08
CA GLU A 31 -4.65 -3.51 10.42
C GLU A 31 -6.05 -3.18 11.00
N VAL A 32 -6.15 -2.16 11.86
CA VAL A 32 -7.44 -1.70 12.40
C VAL A 32 -8.35 -1.13 11.30
N LEU A 33 -7.80 -0.38 10.36
CA LEU A 33 -8.59 0.17 9.25
C LEU A 33 -9.06 -0.93 8.29
N LEU A 34 -8.20 -1.90 7.98
CA LEU A 34 -8.54 -3.03 7.09
C LEU A 34 -9.58 -3.96 7.73
N SER A 35 -9.43 -4.31 9.01
CA SER A 35 -10.43 -5.13 9.72
C SER A 35 -11.83 -4.50 9.75
N LYS A 36 -11.90 -3.17 9.82
CA LYS A 36 -13.16 -2.40 9.75
C LYS A 36 -13.62 -2.09 8.33
N HIS A 37 -12.97 -2.65 7.31
CA HIS A 37 -13.31 -2.45 5.89
C HIS A 37 -13.20 -0.98 5.45
N GLN A 38 -12.38 -0.19 6.16
CA GLN A 38 -12.14 1.22 5.90
C GLN A 38 -10.97 1.40 4.91
N LEU A 39 -11.13 0.85 3.69
CA LEU A 39 -10.08 0.80 2.67
C LEU A 39 -9.63 2.19 2.18
N LEU A 40 -10.57 3.08 1.84
CA LEU A 40 -10.22 4.42 1.36
C LEU A 40 -9.51 5.27 2.44
N PRO A 41 -9.95 5.28 3.71
CA PRO A 41 -9.16 5.82 4.82
C PRO A 41 -7.76 5.22 4.92
N ALA A 42 -7.62 3.90 4.82
CA ALA A 42 -6.32 3.23 4.87
C ALA A 42 -5.38 3.68 3.74
N LEU A 43 -5.88 3.76 2.50
CA LEU A 43 -5.12 4.27 1.35
C LEU A 43 -4.67 5.73 1.54
N ARG A 44 -5.55 6.58 2.10
CA ARG A 44 -5.18 7.98 2.41
C ARG A 44 -4.12 8.05 3.51
N PHE A 45 -4.23 7.21 4.52
CA PHE A 45 -3.28 7.16 5.64
C PHE A 45 -1.88 6.76 5.18
N ILE A 46 -1.73 5.67 4.44
CA ILE A 46 -0.41 5.21 3.94
C ILE A 46 0.25 6.25 3.03
N ARG A 47 -0.57 7.04 2.31
CA ARG A 47 -0.10 8.17 1.51
C ARG A 47 0.36 9.34 2.38
N SER A 48 -0.38 9.68 3.43
CA SER A 48 0.00 10.80 4.32
C SER A 48 1.26 10.52 5.13
N VAL A 49 1.51 9.26 5.52
CA VAL A 49 2.72 8.87 6.26
C VAL A 49 3.88 8.43 5.34
N GLY A 50 3.68 8.44 4.01
CA GLY A 50 4.75 8.21 3.03
C GLY A 50 5.24 6.76 2.92
N ILE A 51 4.42 5.77 3.29
CA ILE A 51 4.79 4.34 3.29
C ILE A 51 4.14 3.53 2.17
N VAL A 52 3.57 4.19 1.16
CA VAL A 52 2.87 3.54 0.03
C VAL A 52 3.73 2.45 -0.63
N ASP A 53 5.03 2.68 -0.71
CA ASP A 53 5.96 1.83 -1.44
C ASP A 53 6.34 0.54 -0.69
N THR A 54 6.13 0.50 0.64
CA THR A 54 6.54 -0.63 1.49
C THR A 54 5.37 -1.49 1.97
N VAL A 55 4.13 -1.02 1.83
CA VAL A 55 2.96 -1.79 2.26
C VAL A 55 2.65 -2.97 1.34
N SER A 56 2.10 -4.03 1.92
CA SER A 56 1.67 -5.22 1.19
C SER A 56 0.37 -4.97 0.43
N SER A 57 0.43 -4.94 -0.90
CA SER A 57 -0.76 -4.82 -1.75
C SER A 57 -1.76 -5.93 -1.51
N ARG A 58 -1.27 -7.15 -1.24
CA ARG A 58 -2.09 -8.33 -1.00
C ARG A 58 -3.10 -8.12 0.12
N LYS A 59 -2.67 -7.57 1.27
CA LYS A 59 -3.56 -7.33 2.43
C LYS A 59 -4.73 -6.41 2.07
N PHE A 60 -4.45 -5.36 1.30
CA PHE A 60 -5.47 -4.42 0.86
C PHE A 60 -6.42 -5.03 -0.17
N LEU A 61 -5.89 -5.79 -1.14
CA LEU A 61 -6.71 -6.46 -2.15
C LEU A 61 -7.60 -7.55 -1.55
N GLU A 62 -7.10 -8.27 -0.54
CA GLU A 62 -7.87 -9.24 0.24
C GLU A 62 -9.02 -8.58 0.99
N ALA A 63 -8.72 -7.53 1.76
CA ALA A 63 -9.74 -6.78 2.49
C ALA A 63 -10.73 -6.07 1.55
N ALA A 64 -10.31 -5.68 0.35
CA ALA A 64 -11.19 -5.09 -0.64
C ALA A 64 -12.16 -6.12 -1.23
N LEU A 65 -11.69 -7.34 -1.54
CA LEU A 65 -12.58 -8.41 -2.00
C LEU A 65 -13.61 -8.83 -0.93
N SER A 66 -13.23 -8.83 0.35
CA SER A 66 -14.17 -9.19 1.43
C SER A 66 -15.29 -8.17 1.62
N THR A 67 -15.19 -6.97 1.04
CA THR A 67 -16.28 -5.98 1.05
C THR A 67 -17.42 -6.32 0.09
N GLU A 68 -17.18 -7.21 -0.89
CA GLU A 68 -18.09 -7.49 -2.00
C GLU A 68 -18.50 -6.23 -2.81
N ASP A 69 -17.78 -5.12 -2.64
CA ASP A 69 -17.98 -3.87 -3.38
C ASP A 69 -16.95 -3.77 -4.52
N SER A 70 -17.43 -3.99 -5.75
CA SER A 70 -16.62 -3.93 -6.97
C SER A 70 -15.92 -2.57 -7.14
N MET A 71 -16.53 -1.46 -6.70
CA MET A 71 -15.93 -0.14 -6.85
C MET A 71 -14.75 0.06 -5.89
N ILE A 72 -14.87 -0.46 -4.66
CA ILE A 72 -13.76 -0.46 -3.69
C ILE A 72 -12.62 -1.35 -4.19
N PHE A 73 -12.93 -2.56 -4.64
CA PHE A 73 -11.93 -3.46 -5.21
C PHE A 73 -11.21 -2.83 -6.41
N TYR A 74 -11.95 -2.24 -7.35
CA TYR A 74 -11.39 -1.53 -8.48
C TYR A 74 -10.44 -0.39 -8.04
N THR A 75 -10.89 0.45 -7.10
CA THR A 75 -10.13 1.59 -6.60
C THR A 75 -8.82 1.15 -5.95
N VAL A 76 -8.87 0.13 -5.10
CA VAL A 76 -7.70 -0.43 -4.42
C VAL A 76 -6.73 -1.05 -5.44
N PHE A 77 -7.24 -1.78 -6.42
CA PHE A 77 -6.43 -2.37 -7.48
C PHE A 77 -5.68 -1.30 -8.29
N LYS A 78 -6.40 -0.29 -8.80
CA LYS A 78 -5.80 0.80 -9.58
C LYS A 78 -4.81 1.62 -8.76
N PHE A 79 -5.03 1.79 -7.46
CA PHE A 79 -4.08 2.45 -6.57
C PHE A 79 -2.72 1.73 -6.56
N PHE A 80 -2.71 0.41 -6.40
CA PHE A 80 -1.47 -0.37 -6.39
C PHE A 80 -0.86 -0.54 -7.78
N GLU A 81 -1.67 -0.59 -8.83
CA GLU A 81 -1.19 -0.57 -10.21
C GLU A 81 -0.42 0.73 -10.51
N GLN A 82 -0.96 1.88 -10.12
CA GLN A 82 -0.28 3.18 -10.23
C GLN A 82 1.01 3.23 -9.41
N ARG A 83 1.01 2.68 -8.20
CA ARG A 83 2.22 2.54 -7.38
C ARG A 83 3.28 1.72 -8.11
N ASN A 84 2.91 0.56 -8.65
CA ASN A 84 3.82 -0.33 -9.35
C ASN A 84 4.43 0.38 -10.58
N GLN A 85 3.61 1.10 -11.35
CA GLN A 85 4.06 1.93 -12.46
C GLN A 85 5.07 2.98 -12.03
N LYS A 86 4.82 3.68 -10.91
CA LYS A 86 5.73 4.69 -10.37
C LYS A 86 7.07 4.10 -9.91
N LEU A 87 7.05 2.94 -9.24
CA LEU A 87 8.25 2.34 -8.65
C LEU A 87 9.12 1.60 -9.67
N ARG A 88 8.49 0.95 -10.65
CA ARG A 88 9.17 -0.02 -11.53
C ARG A 88 8.96 0.24 -13.01
N GLY A 89 8.18 1.25 -13.38
CA GLY A 89 7.82 1.51 -14.77
C GLY A 89 6.84 0.48 -15.37
N SER A 90 6.27 -0.40 -14.55
CA SER A 90 5.33 -1.44 -14.99
C SER A 90 4.14 -1.51 -14.02
N PRO A 91 2.89 -1.58 -14.52
CA PRO A 91 1.70 -1.67 -13.68
C PRO A 91 1.58 -3.03 -12.97
N LYS A 92 2.31 -4.04 -13.46
CA LYS A 92 2.18 -5.44 -13.04
C LYS A 92 2.63 -5.65 -11.59
N PHE A 93 1.88 -6.49 -10.89
CA PHE A 93 2.27 -7.07 -9.61
C PHE A 93 3.39 -8.09 -9.84
N GLN A 94 4.36 -8.14 -8.93
CA GLN A 94 5.42 -9.14 -9.01
C GLN A 94 4.94 -10.47 -8.42
N ALA A 95 5.44 -11.59 -8.94
CA ALA A 95 5.08 -12.93 -8.42
C ALA A 95 5.34 -13.07 -6.91
N GLY A 96 6.39 -12.43 -6.39
CA GLY A 96 6.69 -12.41 -4.95
C GLY A 96 5.64 -11.71 -4.07
N GLU A 97 4.78 -10.86 -4.65
CA GLU A 97 3.68 -10.20 -3.94
C GLU A 97 2.45 -11.12 -3.78
N HIS A 98 2.44 -12.30 -4.42
CA HIS A 98 1.36 -13.28 -4.37
C HIS A 98 -0.02 -12.69 -4.71
N CYS A 99 -0.06 -11.79 -5.70
CA CYS A 99 -1.28 -11.06 -6.08
C CYS A 99 -2.02 -11.67 -7.28
N ASP A 100 -1.54 -12.77 -7.85
CA ASP A 100 -2.05 -13.35 -9.11
C ASP A 100 -3.55 -13.67 -9.08
N GLN A 101 -4.06 -14.12 -7.92
CA GLN A 101 -5.48 -14.40 -7.76
C GLN A 101 -6.34 -13.14 -7.89
N TYR A 102 -5.88 -12.00 -7.37
CA TYR A 102 -6.61 -10.73 -7.44
C TYR A 102 -6.54 -10.13 -8.85
N VAL A 103 -5.43 -10.33 -9.56
CA VAL A 103 -5.31 -9.94 -10.97
C VAL A 103 -6.32 -10.70 -11.82
N LYS A 104 -6.43 -12.02 -11.64
CA LYS A 104 -7.43 -12.85 -12.34
C LYS A 104 -8.86 -12.45 -11.99
N GLN A 105 -9.16 -12.15 -10.72
CA GLN A 105 -10.48 -11.66 -10.33
C GLN A 105 -10.79 -10.30 -10.94
N PHE A 106 -9.83 -9.38 -10.96
CA PHE A 106 -10.00 -8.07 -11.57
C PHE A 106 -10.28 -8.19 -13.07
N GLU A 107 -9.50 -9.00 -13.78
CA GLU A 107 -9.73 -9.30 -15.20
C GLU A 107 -11.11 -9.93 -15.44
N SER A 108 -11.54 -10.86 -14.57
CA SER A 108 -12.85 -11.50 -14.68
C SER A 108 -14.02 -10.54 -14.41
N GLN A 109 -13.85 -9.54 -13.54
CA GLN A 109 -14.92 -8.60 -13.16
C GLN A 109 -15.01 -7.40 -14.11
N PHE A 110 -13.87 -6.88 -14.60
CA PHE A 110 -13.81 -5.63 -15.36
C PHE A 110 -13.28 -5.78 -16.80
N GLY A 111 -12.84 -6.99 -17.18
CA GLY A 111 -12.27 -7.27 -18.48
C GLY A 111 -10.81 -6.81 -18.63
N GLN A 112 -10.16 -7.23 -19.72
CA GLN A 112 -8.77 -6.85 -20.01
C GLN A 112 -8.60 -5.35 -20.30
N GLU A 113 -9.65 -4.69 -20.79
CA GLU A 113 -9.61 -3.26 -21.12
C GLU A 113 -9.39 -2.38 -19.87
N ALA A 114 -9.78 -2.86 -18.68
CA ALA A 114 -9.61 -2.15 -17.42
C ALA A 114 -8.14 -1.97 -16.99
N PHE A 115 -7.22 -2.74 -17.58
CA PHE A 115 -5.77 -2.55 -17.41
C PHE A 115 -5.21 -1.40 -18.24
N MET A 116 -5.95 -0.90 -19.23
CA MET A 116 -5.48 0.24 -20.01
C MET A 116 -5.44 1.49 -19.12
N PRO A 117 -4.40 2.33 -19.27
CA PRO A 117 -4.41 3.64 -18.63
C PRO A 117 -5.61 4.43 -19.19
N VAL A 118 -6.45 4.97 -18.30
CA VAL A 118 -7.54 5.85 -18.72
C VAL A 118 -6.91 7.01 -19.49
N PRO A 119 -7.31 7.27 -20.75
CA PRO A 119 -6.80 8.41 -21.49
C PRO A 119 -7.00 9.65 -20.64
N SER A 120 -5.91 10.35 -20.33
CA SER A 120 -6.00 11.64 -19.68
C SER A 120 -6.67 12.57 -20.68
N VAL A 121 -7.97 12.83 -20.50
CA VAL A 121 -8.65 13.88 -21.26
C VAL A 121 -7.99 15.19 -20.80
N LEU A 122 -7.26 15.81 -21.73
CA LEU A 122 -6.60 17.11 -21.57
C LEU A 122 -7.63 18.21 -21.25
#